data_AF-A0A7C8LRM5-F1
#
_entry.id   AF-A0A7C8LRM5-F1
#
_cell.length_a   1.000
_cell.length_b   1.000
_cell.length_c   1.000
_cell.angle_alpha   90.00
_cell.angle_beta   90.00
_cell.angle_gamma   90.00
#
_symmetry.space_group_name_H-M   'P 1'
#
loop_
_entity.id
_entity.type
_entity.pdbx_description
1 polymer ?
#
loop_
_entity_poly.entity_id
_entity_poly.type
_entity_poly.pdbx_seq_one_letter_code
_entity_poly.pdbx_strand_id
1 'polypeptide(L)'
;MPGKKVVKKEQAEVVVPEKTEECFAIMPIGDQPDTSAEHFMRVYEDIIKPACSMAGFKATRADEEDGTNLIQQQILRSIIDAPICVCDLSCLNPNVMFELGIRQAFDLPVVLIKDHITQNVFDIQGLRYHEYNKSLRYYDVINFQQKLSSAIITTIEESKENIANSIIRLVDIPPAKLGEEKDVDTNSLLRLVLAEVNDVKSRFVRYDNKFAKREYSARGAILGFEKQMKEDYSRARQLLSDARRLSEAGNTKNSASCLLELDRICELYNSNQNFISIKERAAKIDYVEF
;
A
#
# COMPACT_ATOMS: atom_id res chain seq x y z
N MET A 1 31.80 61.83 24.12
CA MET A 1 31.21 60.52 24.46
C MET A 1 30.46 59.99 23.25
N PRO A 2 30.84 58.83 22.70
CA PRO A 2 30.39 58.37 21.37
C PRO A 2 28.99 57.73 21.42
N GLY A 3 28.28 57.87 20.31
CA GLY A 3 26.84 57.62 20.15
C GLY A 3 26.40 56.15 20.13
N LYS A 4 25.14 55.95 20.51
CA LYS A 4 24.41 54.68 20.44
C LYS A 4 24.20 54.26 18.98
N LYS A 5 24.88 53.19 18.55
CA LYS A 5 24.51 52.45 17.33
C LYS A 5 23.30 51.56 17.65
N VAL A 6 22.17 51.90 17.04
CA VAL A 6 21.00 51.03 16.97
C VAL A 6 21.33 49.92 15.97
N VAL A 7 21.46 48.69 16.45
CA VAL A 7 21.64 47.50 15.62
C VAL A 7 20.28 47.12 15.06
N LYS A 8 20.07 47.34 13.76
CA LYS A 8 18.93 46.81 13.02
C LYS A 8 19.09 45.28 12.95
N LYS A 9 18.11 44.54 13.46
CA LYS A 9 17.97 43.10 13.17
C LYS A 9 17.47 42.97 11.74
N GLU A 10 18.34 42.53 10.83
CA GLU A 10 17.92 41.94 9.55
C GLU A 10 17.14 40.68 9.85
N GLN A 11 15.85 40.67 9.49
CA GLN A 11 15.05 39.48 9.44
C GLN A 11 15.51 38.72 8.19
N ALA A 12 16.12 37.56 8.38
CA ALA A 12 16.41 36.64 7.29
C ALA A 12 15.09 36.19 6.68
N GLU A 13 14.87 36.60 5.44
CA GLU A 13 13.74 36.20 4.61
C GLU A 13 13.83 34.69 4.37
N VAL A 14 12.86 33.94 4.89
CA VAL A 14 12.79 32.48 4.70
C VAL A 14 12.33 32.25 3.26
N VAL A 15 13.29 31.97 2.38
CA VAL A 15 13.02 31.51 1.01
C VAL A 15 12.40 30.12 1.12
N VAL A 16 11.08 30.01 0.94
CA VAL A 16 10.37 28.74 0.86
C VAL A 16 10.66 28.14 -0.53
N PRO A 17 11.28 26.95 -0.64
CA PRO A 17 11.60 26.37 -1.94
C PRO A 17 10.34 25.99 -2.71
N GLU A 18 10.35 26.24 -4.02
CA GLU A 18 9.17 26.38 -4.89
C GLU A 18 8.50 25.05 -5.31
N LYS A 19 9.02 23.89 -4.90
CA LYS A 19 8.32 22.59 -4.96
C LYS A 19 9.07 21.60 -4.05
N THR A 20 8.46 21.17 -2.96
CA THR A 20 9.05 20.10 -2.11
C THR A 20 8.95 18.78 -2.86
N GLU A 21 10.09 18.17 -3.17
CA GLU A 21 10.14 16.85 -3.80
C GLU A 21 9.52 15.79 -2.88
N GLU A 22 8.96 14.73 -3.46
CA GLU A 22 8.28 13.68 -2.72
C GLU A 22 9.26 12.62 -2.20
N CYS A 23 8.97 12.10 -1.00
CA CYS A 23 9.59 10.90 -0.45
C CYS A 23 8.49 9.88 -0.18
N PHE A 24 8.44 8.83 -0.98
CA PHE A 24 7.39 7.83 -0.84
C PHE A 24 7.74 6.81 0.26
N ALA A 25 6.82 6.60 1.19
CA ALA A 25 6.97 5.66 2.30
C ALA A 25 6.44 4.28 1.90
N ILE A 26 7.35 3.32 1.76
CA ILE A 26 7.06 1.90 1.52
C ILE A 26 7.03 1.23 2.88
N MET A 27 5.85 0.95 3.43
CA MET A 27 5.72 0.45 4.80
C MET A 27 4.48 -0.42 5.01
N PRO A 28 4.44 -1.24 6.07
CA PRO A 28 3.27 -2.06 6.34
C PRO A 28 2.01 -1.21 6.56
N ILE A 29 0.92 -1.63 5.92
CA ILE A 29 -0.42 -1.03 6.07
C ILE A 29 -1.31 -2.03 6.80
N GLY A 30 -1.99 -1.57 7.83
CA GLY A 30 -2.86 -2.40 8.66
C GLY A 30 -2.10 -3.28 9.66
N ASP A 31 -2.84 -4.17 10.32
CA ASP A 31 -2.29 -5.05 11.35
C ASP A 31 -1.27 -6.04 10.77
N GLN A 32 -0.20 -6.26 11.52
CA GLN A 32 0.85 -7.23 11.23
C GLN A 32 0.92 -8.27 12.35
N PRO A 33 1.60 -9.41 12.12
CA PRO A 33 1.94 -10.32 13.21
C PRO A 33 2.67 -9.54 14.33
N ASP A 34 2.14 -9.62 15.54
CA ASP A 34 2.70 -9.03 16.76
C ASP A 34 2.82 -7.48 16.77
N THR A 35 2.14 -6.78 15.85
CA THR A 35 2.18 -5.31 15.73
C THR A 35 0.88 -4.77 15.11
N SER A 36 0.31 -3.70 15.67
CA SER A 36 -0.96 -3.14 15.18
C SER A 36 -0.79 -2.05 14.11
N ALA A 37 -1.87 -1.75 13.39
CA ALA A 37 -1.92 -0.66 12.44
C ALA A 37 -1.54 0.70 13.07
N GLU A 38 -1.93 0.95 14.34
CA GLU A 38 -1.59 2.18 15.04
C GLU A 38 -0.09 2.34 15.25
N HIS A 39 0.65 1.24 15.42
CA HIS A 39 2.11 1.30 15.54
C HIS A 39 2.73 1.88 14.27
N PHE A 40 2.35 1.36 13.09
CA PHE A 40 2.85 1.85 11.81
C PHE A 40 2.36 3.26 11.48
N MET A 41 1.15 3.62 11.89
CA MET A 41 0.69 5.01 11.84
C MET A 41 1.63 5.93 12.64
N ARG A 42 2.02 5.53 13.85
CA ARG A 42 2.98 6.30 14.67
C ARG A 42 4.38 6.33 14.07
N VAL A 43 4.88 5.24 13.51
CA VAL A 43 6.17 5.27 12.78
C VAL A 43 6.11 6.27 11.63
N TYR A 44 5.00 6.31 10.91
CA TYR A 44 4.84 7.24 9.80
C TYR A 44 4.77 8.71 10.27
N GLU A 45 3.85 9.02 11.20
CA GLU A 45 3.60 10.38 11.69
C GLU A 45 4.72 10.91 12.58
N ASP A 46 5.25 10.08 13.49
CA ASP A 46 6.21 10.50 14.50
C ASP A 46 7.66 10.38 14.00
N ILE A 47 7.96 9.55 12.99
CA ILE A 47 9.36 9.34 12.53
C ILE A 47 9.54 9.75 11.07
N ILE A 48 8.82 9.12 10.13
CA ILE A 48 9.11 9.26 8.70
C ILE A 48 8.77 10.67 8.21
N LYS A 49 7.55 11.16 8.48
CA LYS A 49 7.11 12.50 8.09
C LYS A 49 8.05 13.60 8.61
N PRO A 50 8.40 13.66 9.91
CA PRO A 50 9.33 14.66 10.42
C PRO A 50 10.73 14.54 9.80
N ALA A 51 11.27 13.32 9.65
CA ALA A 51 12.59 13.12 9.07
C ALA A 51 12.68 13.57 7.61
N CYS A 52 11.65 13.26 6.81
CA CYS A 52 11.54 13.73 5.42
C CYS A 52 11.45 15.25 5.37
N SER A 53 10.62 15.87 6.22
CA SER A 53 10.48 17.32 6.27
C SER A 53 11.81 18.01 6.63
N MET A 54 12.56 17.46 7.59
CA MET A 54 13.90 17.93 7.94
C MET A 54 14.90 17.80 6.78
N ALA A 55 14.74 16.78 5.94
CA ALA A 55 15.55 16.57 4.74
C ALA A 55 15.07 17.39 3.52
N GLY A 56 14.00 18.18 3.64
CA GLY A 56 13.46 18.99 2.54
C GLY A 56 12.47 18.27 1.62
N PHE A 57 12.00 17.08 2.01
CA PHE A 57 11.05 16.27 1.25
C PHE A 57 9.65 16.27 1.88
N LYS A 58 8.63 16.09 1.05
CA LYS A 58 7.26 15.80 1.49
C LYS A 58 7.07 14.28 1.52
N ALA A 59 6.83 13.71 2.70
CA ALA A 59 6.51 12.29 2.80
C ALA A 59 5.09 12.02 2.26
N THR A 60 4.94 10.94 1.50
CA THR A 60 3.65 10.44 0.98
C THR A 60 3.53 8.95 1.25
N ARG A 61 2.29 8.45 1.44
CA ARG A 61 2.00 7.03 1.66
C ARG A 61 0.77 6.61 0.87
N ALA A 62 0.72 5.34 0.47
CA ALA A 62 -0.29 4.80 -0.44
C ALA A 62 -1.76 4.95 0.01
N ASP A 63 -2.01 5.07 1.31
CA ASP A 63 -3.35 5.21 1.90
C ASP A 63 -3.75 6.67 2.18
N GLU A 64 -2.89 7.65 1.88
CA GLU A 64 -3.22 9.08 1.99
C GLU A 64 -3.90 9.65 0.74
N GLU A 65 -3.82 8.94 -0.39
CA GLU A 65 -4.40 9.38 -1.66
C GLU A 65 -5.78 8.74 -1.86
N ASP A 66 -6.83 9.57 -1.91
CA ASP A 66 -8.23 9.19 -2.16
C ASP A 66 -8.49 8.78 -3.64
N GLY A 67 -7.60 7.96 -4.21
CA GLY A 67 -7.67 7.49 -5.59
C GLY A 67 -8.51 6.23 -5.72
N THR A 68 -9.60 6.29 -6.50
CA THR A 68 -10.47 5.13 -6.81
C THR A 68 -9.89 4.17 -7.86
N ASN A 69 -8.66 4.41 -8.33
CA ASN A 69 -8.00 3.58 -9.34
C ASN A 69 -7.43 2.29 -8.72
N LEU A 70 -7.01 1.33 -9.56
CA LEU A 70 -6.32 0.12 -9.12
C LEU A 70 -5.13 0.49 -8.22
N ILE A 71 -5.32 0.40 -6.90
CA ILE A 71 -4.39 0.85 -5.85
C ILE A 71 -2.95 0.40 -6.14
N GLN A 72 -2.79 -0.83 -6.63
CA GLN A 72 -1.50 -1.41 -6.97
C GLN A 72 -0.76 -0.66 -8.08
N GLN A 73 -1.44 -0.21 -9.15
CA GLN A 73 -0.77 0.51 -10.24
C GLN A 73 -0.22 1.85 -9.78
N GLN A 74 -0.95 2.55 -8.92
CA GLN A 74 -0.56 3.85 -8.38
C GLN A 74 0.61 3.73 -7.40
N ILE A 75 0.60 2.70 -6.54
CA ILE A 75 1.73 2.38 -5.66
C ILE A 75 2.98 2.12 -6.49
N LEU A 76 2.90 1.28 -7.52
CA LEU A 76 4.05 0.96 -8.37
C LEU A 76 4.61 2.19 -9.09
N ARG A 77 3.73 3.08 -9.59
CA ARG A 77 4.17 4.36 -10.15
C ARG A 77 4.85 5.23 -9.13
N SER A 78 4.27 5.38 -7.94
CA SER A 78 4.87 6.17 -6.84
C SER A 78 6.25 5.63 -6.44
N ILE A 79 6.43 4.31 -6.41
CA ILE A 79 7.71 3.66 -6.13
C ILE A 79 8.77 3.96 -7.20
N ILE A 80 8.36 4.13 -8.46
CA ILE A 80 9.29 4.40 -9.57
C ILE A 80 9.55 5.90 -9.73
N ASP A 81 8.52 6.74 -9.57
CA ASP A 81 8.57 8.17 -9.86
C ASP A 81 9.13 8.98 -8.69
N ALA A 82 9.02 8.49 -7.44
CA ALA A 82 9.51 9.20 -6.27
C ALA A 82 11.04 9.33 -6.28
N PRO A 83 11.59 10.56 -6.15
CA PRO A 83 13.02 10.81 -6.10
C PRO A 83 13.75 10.00 -5.04
N ILE A 84 13.10 9.72 -3.90
CA ILE A 84 13.60 8.84 -2.85
C ILE A 84 12.44 8.08 -2.20
N CYS A 85 12.70 6.88 -1.71
CA CYS A 85 11.79 6.17 -0.81
C CYS A 85 12.45 5.91 0.54
N VAL A 86 11.61 5.86 1.58
CA VAL A 86 11.95 5.23 2.87
C VAL A 86 11.17 3.93 2.93
N CYS A 87 11.87 2.82 3.19
CA CYS A 87 11.29 1.48 3.22
C CYS A 87 11.38 0.87 4.62
N ASP A 88 10.25 0.62 5.26
CA ASP A 88 10.17 0.01 6.60
C ASP A 88 9.96 -1.50 6.52
N LEU A 89 11.03 -2.24 6.77
CA LEU A 89 11.08 -3.70 6.68
C LEU A 89 10.62 -4.42 7.96
N SER A 90 10.08 -3.69 8.94
CA SER A 90 9.59 -4.27 10.18
C SER A 90 8.52 -5.34 9.93
N CYS A 91 8.49 -6.37 10.77
CA CYS A 91 7.62 -7.54 10.64
C CYS A 91 7.80 -8.37 9.36
N LEU A 92 8.77 -8.03 8.48
CA LEU A 92 9.03 -8.73 7.22
C LEU A 92 7.78 -8.82 6.33
N ASN A 93 7.04 -7.71 6.22
CA ASN A 93 5.82 -7.69 5.42
C ASN A 93 6.11 -8.04 3.94
N PRO A 94 5.45 -9.05 3.36
CA PRO A 94 5.76 -9.52 2.01
C PRO A 94 5.44 -8.50 0.91
N ASN A 95 4.46 -7.62 1.12
CA ASN A 95 4.13 -6.56 0.15
C ASN A 95 5.25 -5.51 0.12
N VAL A 96 5.73 -5.08 1.29
CA VAL A 96 6.86 -4.16 1.39
C VAL A 96 8.12 -4.75 0.75
N MET A 97 8.40 -6.04 0.98
CA MET A 97 9.53 -6.73 0.35
C MET A 97 9.42 -6.75 -1.18
N PHE A 98 8.22 -6.98 -1.71
CA PHE A 98 7.95 -6.93 -3.14
C PHE A 98 8.17 -5.52 -3.72
N GLU A 99 7.65 -4.49 -3.05
CA GLU A 99 7.79 -3.09 -3.45
C GLU A 99 9.26 -2.64 -3.42
N LEU A 100 10.02 -3.04 -2.40
CA LEU A 100 11.47 -2.83 -2.35
C LEU A 100 12.17 -3.50 -3.53
N GLY A 101 11.82 -4.75 -3.84
CA GLY A 101 12.39 -5.49 -4.97
C GLY A 101 12.21 -4.76 -6.31
N ILE A 102 11.05 -4.14 -6.53
CA ILE A 102 10.79 -3.33 -7.72
C ILE A 102 11.69 -2.09 -7.73
N ARG A 103 11.74 -1.33 -6.64
CA ARG A 103 12.59 -0.12 -6.57
C ARG A 103 14.07 -0.45 -6.81
N GLN A 104 14.52 -1.58 -6.25
CA GLN A 104 15.87 -2.10 -6.46
C GLN A 104 16.11 -2.47 -7.93
N ALA A 105 15.15 -3.09 -8.62
CA ALA A 105 15.30 -3.43 -10.04
C ALA A 105 15.48 -2.19 -10.94
N PHE A 106 14.91 -1.04 -10.56
CA PHE A 106 15.10 0.24 -11.26
C PHE A 106 16.31 1.04 -10.76
N ASP A 107 17.07 0.52 -9.80
CA ASP A 107 18.27 1.16 -9.27
C ASP A 107 18.00 2.57 -8.71
N LEU A 108 16.87 2.72 -8.02
CA LEU A 108 16.42 3.99 -7.46
C LEU A 108 16.81 4.12 -5.98
N PRO A 109 17.19 5.32 -5.51
CA PRO A 109 17.70 5.53 -4.15
C PRO A 109 16.67 5.21 -3.07
N VAL A 110 17.03 4.43 -2.06
CA VAL A 110 16.07 4.01 -1.02
C VAL A 110 16.73 3.89 0.35
N VAL A 111 16.17 4.54 1.37
CA VAL A 111 16.64 4.37 2.76
C VAL A 111 15.88 3.22 3.41
N LEU A 112 16.60 2.20 3.88
CA LEU A 112 16.00 1.07 4.59
C LEU A 112 15.95 1.35 6.08
N ILE A 113 14.79 1.14 6.68
CA ILE A 113 14.59 1.17 8.12
C ILE A 113 13.94 -0.13 8.58
N LYS A 114 14.11 -0.45 9.87
CA LYS A 114 13.36 -1.52 10.54
C LYS A 114 13.35 -1.28 12.03
N ASP A 115 12.45 -1.92 12.75
CA ASP A 115 12.55 -1.98 14.19
C ASP A 115 13.75 -2.87 14.63
N HIS A 116 14.24 -2.62 15.85
CA HIS A 116 15.35 -3.36 16.44
C HIS A 116 15.04 -4.84 16.76
N ILE A 117 13.78 -5.29 16.68
CA ILE A 117 13.42 -6.68 17.00
C ILE A 117 13.28 -7.54 15.74
N THR A 118 13.07 -6.92 14.59
CA THR A 118 12.90 -7.58 13.30
C THR A 118 14.25 -8.15 12.86
N GLN A 119 14.23 -9.44 12.52
CA GLN A 119 15.41 -10.16 12.07
C GLN A 119 15.89 -9.65 10.71
N ASN A 120 17.19 -9.78 10.46
CA ASN A 120 17.78 -9.42 9.18
C ASN A 120 17.40 -10.44 8.11
N VAL A 121 16.98 -9.96 6.94
CA VAL A 121 16.72 -10.81 5.78
C VAL A 121 18.03 -11.08 5.05
N PHE A 122 18.41 -12.35 4.91
CA PHE A 122 19.68 -12.80 4.35
C PHE A 122 20.01 -12.14 2.99
N ASP A 123 19.06 -12.14 2.05
CA ASP A 123 19.27 -11.66 0.68
C ASP A 123 19.54 -10.16 0.57
N ILE A 124 19.20 -9.38 1.60
CA ILE A 124 19.43 -7.92 1.65
C ILE A 124 20.38 -7.51 2.78
N GLN A 125 21.11 -8.46 3.40
CA GLN A 125 22.09 -8.16 4.47
C GLN A 125 23.23 -7.25 4.01
N GLY A 126 23.54 -7.25 2.71
CA GLY A 126 24.53 -6.34 2.12
C GLY A 126 24.08 -4.88 2.10
N LEU A 127 22.78 -4.60 2.31
CA LEU A 127 22.24 -3.26 2.37
C LEU A 127 22.22 -2.74 3.79
N ARG A 128 22.56 -1.45 3.95
CA ARG A 128 22.53 -0.77 5.24
C ARG A 128 21.09 -0.43 5.61
N TYR A 129 20.65 -0.90 6.78
CA TYR A 129 19.39 -0.50 7.40
C TYR A 129 19.62 0.34 8.65
N HIS A 130 18.69 1.25 8.91
CA HIS A 130 18.67 2.10 10.09
C HIS A 130 17.62 1.56 11.08
N GLU A 131 18.07 1.13 12.25
CA GLU A 131 17.17 0.56 13.25
C GLU A 131 16.54 1.61 14.17
N TYR A 132 15.23 1.47 14.42
CA TYR A 132 14.49 2.26 15.41
C TYR A 132 13.95 1.42 16.57
N ASN A 133 13.66 2.06 17.69
CA ASN A 133 13.08 1.40 18.85
C ASN A 133 11.58 1.18 18.68
N LYS A 134 11.10 -0.08 18.66
CA LYS A 134 9.69 -0.46 18.56
C LYS A 134 8.81 0.18 19.65
N SER A 135 9.39 0.54 20.79
CA SER A 135 8.65 1.22 21.87
C SER A 135 8.27 2.66 21.54
N LEU A 136 8.87 3.27 20.50
CA LEU A 136 8.62 4.65 20.06
C LEU A 136 8.62 5.68 21.22
N ARG A 137 9.61 5.56 22.12
CA ARG A 137 9.80 6.50 23.23
C ARG A 137 10.28 7.84 22.66
N TYR A 138 9.84 8.93 23.26
CA TYR A 138 10.10 10.29 22.78
C TYR A 138 11.56 10.55 22.37
N TYR A 139 12.52 10.27 23.26
CA TYR A 139 13.94 10.49 22.96
C TYR A 139 14.46 9.61 21.82
N ASP A 140 14.02 8.36 21.74
CA ASP A 140 14.43 7.44 20.67
C ASP A 140 13.88 7.90 19.32
N VAL A 141 12.64 8.40 19.29
CA VAL A 141 11.99 8.96 18.12
C VAL A 141 12.76 10.19 17.61
N ILE A 142 13.04 11.18 18.47
CA ILE A 142 13.75 12.40 18.07
C ILE A 142 15.16 12.09 17.54
N ASN A 143 15.89 11.20 18.23
CA ASN A 143 17.22 10.79 17.78
C ASN A 143 17.16 10.07 16.43
N PHE A 144 16.14 9.21 16.23
CA PHE A 144 15.99 8.49 14.98
C PHE A 144 15.52 9.39 13.82
N GLN A 145 14.70 10.42 14.07
CA GLN A 145 14.34 11.43 13.08
C GLN A 145 15.59 12.11 12.49
N GLN A 146 16.53 12.53 13.35
CA GLN A 146 17.79 13.16 12.92
C GLN A 146 18.65 12.19 12.10
N LYS A 147 18.75 10.93 12.58
CA LYS A 147 19.50 9.87 11.90
C LYS A 147 18.90 9.54 10.53
N LEU A 148 17.57 9.44 10.44
CA LEU A 148 16.85 9.14 9.20
C LEU A 148 16.94 10.30 8.22
N SER A 149 16.77 11.55 8.68
CA SER A 149 16.93 12.75 7.86
C SER A 149 18.33 12.82 7.24
N SER A 150 19.36 12.58 8.04
CA SER A 150 20.75 12.53 7.55
C SER A 150 20.94 11.41 6.52
N ALA A 151 20.35 10.23 6.74
CA ALA A 151 20.43 9.11 5.82
C ALA A 151 19.73 9.39 4.48
N ILE A 152 18.60 10.08 4.48
CA ILE A 152 17.88 10.52 3.27
C ILE A 152 18.77 11.46 2.44
N ILE A 153 19.36 12.47 3.08
CA ILE A 153 20.24 13.44 2.42
C ILE A 153 21.45 12.72 1.81
N THR A 154 22.16 11.92 2.61
CA THR A 154 23.34 11.18 2.15
C THR A 154 23.00 10.26 0.98
N THR A 155 21.88 9.54 1.04
CA THR A 155 21.48 8.61 -0.03
C THR A 155 21.20 9.34 -1.35
N ILE A 156 20.58 10.52 -1.29
CA ILE A 156 20.36 11.36 -2.49
C ILE A 156 21.69 11.89 -3.03
N GLU A 157 22.59 12.35 -2.18
CA GLU A 157 23.91 12.83 -2.60
C GLU A 157 24.73 11.72 -3.26
N GLU A 158 24.81 10.55 -2.64
CA GLU A 158 25.48 9.36 -3.18
C GLU A 158 24.85 8.91 -4.52
N SER A 159 23.53 9.00 -4.65
CA SER A 159 22.84 8.66 -5.91
C SER A 159 23.26 9.57 -7.08
N LYS A 160 23.54 10.85 -6.82
CA LYS A 160 24.04 11.81 -7.84
C LYS A 160 25.47 11.47 -8.28
N GLU A 161 26.26 10.91 -7.37
CA GLU A 161 27.63 10.44 -7.64
C GLU A 161 27.68 9.04 -8.25
N ASN A 162 26.53 8.46 -8.64
CA ASN A 162 26.42 7.08 -9.13
C ASN A 162 26.86 6.02 -8.10
N ILE A 163 26.87 6.36 -6.82
CA ILE A 163 27.05 5.43 -5.72
C ILE A 163 25.65 5.02 -5.27
N ALA A 164 25.00 4.11 -6.02
CA ALA A 164 23.66 3.68 -5.66
C ALA A 164 23.70 2.57 -4.61
N ASN A 165 22.73 2.60 -3.70
CA ASN A 165 22.56 1.64 -2.63
C ASN A 165 21.72 0.42 -3.04
N SER A 166 21.92 -0.05 -4.28
CA SER A 166 21.16 -1.15 -4.86
C SER A 166 22.00 -2.42 -5.07
N ILE A 167 21.37 -3.57 -4.79
CA ILE A 167 21.99 -4.89 -5.00
C ILE A 167 22.30 -5.13 -6.48
N ILE A 168 21.48 -4.63 -7.41
CA ILE A 168 21.70 -4.90 -8.83
C ILE A 168 22.98 -4.24 -9.37
N ARG A 169 23.42 -3.10 -8.80
CA ARG A 169 24.73 -2.52 -9.10
C ARG A 169 25.89 -3.33 -8.55
N LEU A 170 25.72 -3.95 -7.36
CA LEU A 170 26.75 -4.83 -6.79
C LEU A 170 27.04 -6.04 -7.67
N VAL A 171 26.06 -6.47 -8.48
CA VAL A 171 26.15 -7.63 -9.38
C VAL A 171 26.32 -7.19 -10.85
N ASP A 172 26.48 -5.89 -11.11
CA ASP A 172 26.65 -5.30 -12.46
C ASP A 172 25.53 -5.66 -13.45
N ILE A 173 24.29 -5.75 -12.93
CA ILE A 173 23.08 -5.99 -13.74
C ILE A 173 22.53 -4.62 -14.19
N PRO A 174 22.23 -4.42 -15.48
CA PRO A 174 21.66 -3.16 -15.95
C PRO A 174 20.29 -2.89 -15.31
N PRO A 175 20.02 -1.64 -14.87
CA PRO A 175 18.72 -1.28 -14.31
C PRO A 175 17.58 -1.51 -15.30
N ALA A 176 16.41 -1.85 -14.76
CA ALA A 176 15.17 -1.92 -15.51
C ALA A 176 14.86 -0.55 -16.14
N LYS A 177 14.29 -0.58 -17.35
CA LYS A 177 13.84 0.61 -18.05
C LYS A 177 12.34 0.52 -18.23
N LEU A 178 11.65 1.65 -18.07
CA LEU A 178 10.27 1.76 -18.51
C LEU A 178 10.25 1.50 -20.01
N GLY A 179 9.43 0.53 -20.44
CA GLY A 179 9.21 0.30 -21.87
C GLY A 179 8.56 1.53 -22.50
N GLU A 180 8.79 1.76 -23.79
CA GLU A 180 7.91 2.64 -24.57
C GLU A 180 6.47 2.19 -24.36
N GLU A 181 5.52 3.12 -24.25
CA GLU A 181 4.07 2.86 -24.23
C GLU A 181 3.65 2.12 -25.53
N LYS A 182 4.02 0.85 -25.64
CA LYS A 182 3.22 -0.12 -26.36
C LYS A 182 2.07 -0.36 -25.41
N ASP A 183 0.87 0.01 -25.83
CA ASP A 183 -0.41 -0.39 -25.22
C ASP A 183 -0.15 -1.62 -24.36
N VAL A 184 -0.10 -1.44 -23.03
CA VAL A 184 0.07 -2.57 -22.11
C VAL A 184 -1.01 -3.51 -22.53
N ASP A 185 -0.64 -4.62 -23.20
CA ASP A 185 -1.54 -5.43 -24.02
C ASP A 185 -2.83 -5.53 -23.23
N THR A 186 -3.88 -4.83 -23.67
CA THR A 186 -5.05 -4.54 -22.83
C THR A 186 -5.64 -5.87 -22.35
N ASN A 187 -5.38 -6.95 -23.11
CA ASN A 187 -5.64 -8.34 -22.79
C ASN A 187 -4.89 -8.89 -21.56
N SER A 188 -3.65 -8.49 -21.29
CA SER A 188 -2.85 -8.90 -20.13
C SER A 188 -3.38 -8.29 -18.83
N LEU A 189 -3.68 -6.99 -18.81
CA LEU A 189 -4.36 -6.36 -17.66
C LEU A 189 -5.77 -6.93 -17.48
N LEU A 190 -6.50 -7.12 -18.58
CA LEU A 190 -7.84 -7.71 -18.54
C LEU A 190 -7.81 -9.18 -18.07
N ARG A 191 -6.73 -9.93 -18.35
CA ARG A 191 -6.52 -11.29 -17.79
C ARG A 191 -6.32 -11.26 -16.28
N LEU A 192 -5.58 -10.29 -15.74
CA LEU A 192 -5.42 -10.14 -14.29
C LEU A 192 -6.75 -9.80 -13.61
N VAL A 193 -7.50 -8.87 -14.20
CA VAL A 193 -8.85 -8.53 -13.72
C VAL A 193 -9.79 -9.74 -13.80
N LEU A 194 -9.75 -10.50 -14.89
CA LEU A 194 -10.49 -11.76 -15.02
C LEU A 194 -10.10 -12.80 -13.95
N ALA A 195 -8.82 -12.93 -13.63
CA ALA A 195 -8.35 -13.85 -12.60
C ALA A 195 -8.90 -13.46 -11.21
N GLU A 196 -8.86 -12.17 -10.87
CA GLU A 196 -9.40 -11.67 -9.60
C GLU A 196 -10.93 -11.84 -9.53
N VAL A 197 -11.65 -11.56 -10.63
CA VAL A 197 -13.10 -11.79 -10.72
C VAL A 197 -13.43 -13.28 -10.52
N ASN A 198 -12.63 -14.18 -11.11
CA ASN A 198 -12.81 -15.62 -10.91
C ASN A 198 -12.52 -16.06 -9.47
N ASP A 199 -11.55 -15.47 -8.78
CA ASP A 199 -11.32 -15.77 -7.36
C ASP A 199 -12.49 -15.30 -6.50
N VAL A 200 -12.99 -14.08 -6.72
CA VAL A 200 -14.19 -13.57 -6.05
C VAL A 200 -15.38 -14.49 -6.28
N LYS A 201 -15.63 -14.90 -7.53
CA LYS A 201 -16.67 -15.90 -7.86
C LYS A 201 -16.48 -17.20 -7.09
N SER A 202 -15.25 -17.68 -6.98
CA SER A 202 -14.93 -18.90 -6.23
C SER A 202 -15.22 -18.74 -4.73
N ARG A 203 -15.05 -17.54 -4.15
CA ARG A 203 -15.51 -17.22 -2.79
C ARG A 203 -17.03 -17.27 -2.68
N PHE A 204 -17.75 -16.68 -3.64
CA PHE A 204 -19.22 -16.73 -3.70
C PHE A 204 -19.79 -18.15 -3.81
N VAL A 205 -19.20 -19.01 -4.65
CA VAL A 205 -19.60 -20.42 -4.74
C VAL A 205 -19.31 -21.18 -3.44
N ARG A 206 -18.22 -20.84 -2.74
CA ARG A 206 -17.96 -21.39 -1.40
C ARG A 206 -19.01 -20.94 -0.40
N TYR A 207 -19.45 -19.69 -0.45
CA TYR A 207 -20.54 -19.19 0.39
C TYR A 207 -21.83 -19.96 0.13
N ASP A 208 -22.24 -20.07 -1.13
CA ASP A 208 -23.45 -20.79 -1.55
C ASP A 208 -23.44 -22.26 -1.09
N ASN A 209 -22.31 -22.96 -1.24
CA ASN A 209 -22.16 -24.34 -0.75
C ASN A 209 -22.29 -24.47 0.78
N LYS A 210 -21.73 -23.53 1.55
CA LYS A 210 -21.87 -23.56 3.02
C LYS A 210 -23.30 -23.24 3.45
N PHE A 211 -24.00 -22.37 2.73
CA PHE A 211 -25.42 -22.11 2.94
C PHE A 211 -26.28 -23.36 2.65
N ALA A 212 -26.01 -24.05 1.54
CA ALA A 212 -26.69 -25.30 1.18
C ALA A 212 -26.52 -26.40 2.23
N LYS A 213 -25.35 -26.50 2.87
CA LYS A 213 -25.06 -27.47 3.94
C LYS A 213 -25.61 -27.10 5.32
N ARG A 214 -26.31 -25.96 5.46
CA ARG A 214 -26.86 -25.46 6.73
C ARG A 214 -25.84 -25.33 7.87
N GLU A 215 -24.55 -25.17 7.58
CA GLU A 215 -23.46 -25.15 8.57
C GLU A 215 -23.44 -23.91 9.50
N TYR A 216 -24.37 -22.97 9.34
CA TYR A 216 -24.48 -21.76 10.16
C TYR A 216 -25.72 -21.79 11.07
N SER A 217 -25.50 -21.89 12.39
CA SER A 217 -26.53 -21.82 13.42
C SER A 217 -26.47 -20.55 14.30
N ALA A 218 -25.34 -19.84 14.35
CA ALA A 218 -25.16 -18.69 15.24
C ALA A 218 -25.33 -17.35 14.50
N ARG A 219 -26.16 -16.45 15.06
CA ARG A 219 -26.48 -15.11 14.51
C ARG A 219 -25.23 -14.25 14.26
N GLY A 220 -24.22 -14.30 15.14
CA GLY A 220 -22.96 -13.56 14.97
C GLY A 220 -22.12 -14.03 13.79
N ALA A 221 -22.15 -15.33 13.47
CA ALA A 221 -21.44 -15.88 12.31
C ALA A 221 -22.11 -15.45 10.99
N ILE A 222 -23.44 -15.28 10.98
CA ILE A 222 -24.21 -14.83 9.82
C ILE A 222 -23.91 -13.35 9.49
N LEU A 223 -23.87 -12.49 10.51
CA LEU A 223 -23.54 -11.05 10.36
C LEU A 223 -22.12 -10.81 9.84
N GLY A 224 -21.12 -11.53 10.37
CA GLY A 224 -19.75 -11.45 9.87
C GLY A 224 -19.63 -11.90 8.41
N PHE A 225 -20.38 -12.94 8.04
CA PHE A 225 -20.46 -13.42 6.67
C PHE A 225 -21.11 -12.42 5.72
N GLU A 226 -22.21 -11.80 6.15
CA GLU A 226 -22.92 -10.80 5.35
C GLU A 226 -22.03 -9.59 5.06
N LYS A 227 -21.26 -9.14 6.06
CA LYS A 227 -20.29 -8.06 5.91
C LYS A 227 -19.21 -8.42 4.89
N GLN A 228 -18.59 -9.59 5.03
CA GLN A 228 -17.54 -10.03 4.11
C GLN A 228 -18.07 -10.23 2.68
N MET A 229 -19.28 -10.75 2.53
CA MET A 229 -19.93 -10.93 1.23
C MET A 229 -20.28 -9.60 0.56
N LYS A 230 -20.66 -8.57 1.34
CA LYS A 230 -20.86 -7.20 0.85
C LYS A 230 -19.56 -6.56 0.36
N GLU A 231 -18.47 -6.72 1.12
CA GLU A 231 -17.13 -6.24 0.74
C GLU A 231 -16.66 -6.90 -0.57
N ASP A 232 -16.76 -8.23 -0.66
CA ASP A 232 -16.41 -8.97 -1.88
C ASP A 232 -17.26 -8.57 -3.10
N TYR A 233 -18.55 -8.31 -2.91
CA TYR A 233 -19.42 -7.82 -3.98
C TYR A 233 -19.04 -6.40 -4.45
N SER A 234 -18.72 -5.51 -3.51
CA SER A 234 -18.28 -4.15 -3.84
C SER A 234 -16.97 -4.15 -4.62
N ARG A 235 -16.02 -4.99 -4.22
CA ARG A 235 -14.74 -5.20 -4.90
C ARG A 235 -14.93 -5.77 -6.31
N ALA A 236 -15.83 -6.75 -6.47
CA ALA A 236 -16.20 -7.27 -7.79
C ALA A 236 -16.70 -6.14 -8.71
N ARG A 237 -17.64 -5.30 -8.24
CA ARG A 237 -18.15 -4.19 -9.05
C ARG A 237 -17.06 -3.20 -9.48
N GLN A 238 -16.13 -2.87 -8.58
CA GLN A 238 -15.04 -1.95 -8.89
C GLN A 238 -14.08 -2.51 -9.95
N LEU A 239 -13.66 -3.77 -9.80
CA LEU A 239 -12.79 -4.45 -10.77
C LEU A 239 -13.41 -4.45 -12.18
N LEU A 240 -14.74 -4.49 -12.27
CA LEU A 240 -15.44 -4.48 -13.56
C LEU A 240 -15.75 -3.11 -14.12
N SER A 241 -15.91 -2.07 -13.29
CA SER A 241 -15.85 -0.71 -13.80
C SER A 241 -14.49 -0.44 -14.44
N ASP A 242 -13.42 -0.95 -13.83
CA ASP A 242 -12.07 -0.82 -14.35
C ASP A 242 -11.88 -1.64 -15.63
N ALA A 243 -12.39 -2.89 -15.67
CA ALA A 243 -12.41 -3.71 -16.88
C ALA A 243 -13.18 -3.07 -18.05
N ARG A 244 -14.31 -2.40 -17.77
CA ARG A 244 -15.12 -1.71 -18.79
C ARG A 244 -14.37 -0.52 -19.37
N ARG A 245 -13.78 0.32 -18.52
CA ARG A 245 -12.94 1.45 -18.94
C ARG A 245 -11.77 0.98 -19.80
N LEU A 246 -11.13 -0.13 -19.43
CA LEU A 246 -10.06 -0.74 -20.21
C LEU A 246 -10.56 -1.35 -21.54
N SER A 247 -11.77 -1.89 -21.58
CA SER A 247 -12.36 -2.44 -22.81
C SER A 247 -12.78 -1.40 -23.83
N GLU A 248 -13.21 -0.21 -23.39
CA GLU A 248 -13.57 0.92 -24.26
C GLU A 248 -12.35 1.46 -25.02
N ALA A 249 -11.13 1.24 -24.50
CA ALA A 249 -9.86 1.59 -25.13
C ALA A 249 -9.37 0.56 -26.17
N GLY A 250 -9.93 -0.65 -26.20
CA GLY A 250 -9.57 -1.66 -27.20
C GLY A 250 -9.83 -3.10 -26.75
N ASN A 251 -10.67 -3.81 -27.52
CA ASN A 251 -10.93 -5.26 -27.53
C ASN A 251 -12.18 -5.77 -26.76
N THR A 252 -13.16 -6.30 -27.51
CA THR A 252 -14.55 -6.57 -27.09
C THR A 252 -14.85 -7.99 -26.58
N LYS A 253 -13.98 -8.97 -26.82
CA LYS A 253 -14.28 -10.39 -26.48
C LYS A 253 -14.10 -10.72 -24.99
N ASN A 254 -13.01 -10.26 -24.39
CA ASN A 254 -12.69 -10.58 -22.99
C ASN A 254 -13.56 -9.78 -22.02
N SER A 255 -13.99 -8.58 -22.40
CA SER A 255 -14.94 -7.77 -21.62
C SER A 255 -16.33 -8.39 -21.54
N ALA A 256 -16.81 -9.03 -22.62
CA ALA A 256 -18.04 -9.82 -22.58
C ALA A 256 -17.94 -11.00 -21.59
N SER A 257 -16.79 -11.66 -21.48
CA SER A 257 -16.57 -12.70 -20.47
C SER A 257 -16.58 -12.12 -19.05
N CYS A 258 -15.98 -10.96 -18.82
CA CYS A 258 -16.03 -10.28 -17.52
C CYS A 258 -17.47 -9.95 -17.11
N LEU A 259 -18.26 -9.41 -18.04
CA LEU A 259 -19.66 -9.03 -17.83
C LEU A 259 -20.52 -10.25 -17.46
N LEU A 260 -20.35 -11.37 -18.16
CA LEU A 260 -21.06 -12.62 -17.84
C LEU A 260 -20.71 -13.15 -16.44
N GLU A 261 -19.46 -13.01 -16.01
CA GLU A 261 -19.07 -13.43 -14.66
C GLU A 261 -19.63 -12.52 -13.57
N LEU A 262 -19.85 -11.23 -13.86
CA LEU A 262 -20.57 -10.34 -12.96
C LEU A 262 -22.01 -10.73 -12.76
N ASP A 263 -22.72 -11.04 -13.83
CA ASP A 263 -24.13 -11.40 -13.76
C ASP A 263 -24.30 -12.63 -12.86
N ARG A 264 -23.38 -13.60 -12.99
CA ARG A 264 -23.32 -14.78 -12.11
C ARG A 264 -23.02 -14.42 -10.65
N ILE A 265 -22.07 -13.53 -10.39
CA ILE A 265 -21.78 -13.07 -9.01
C ILE A 265 -22.99 -12.32 -8.43
N CYS A 266 -23.68 -11.50 -9.21
CA CYS A 266 -24.89 -10.79 -8.79
C CYS A 266 -26.03 -11.75 -8.46
N GLU A 267 -26.25 -12.76 -9.29
CA GLU A 267 -27.23 -13.83 -9.03
C GLU A 267 -26.92 -14.57 -7.73
N LEU A 268 -25.66 -14.98 -7.53
CA LEU A 268 -25.21 -15.66 -6.31
C LEU A 268 -25.34 -14.76 -5.08
N TYR A 269 -24.97 -13.48 -5.18
CA TYR A 269 -25.12 -12.51 -4.08
C TYR A 269 -26.58 -12.33 -3.69
N ASN A 270 -27.47 -12.12 -4.67
CA ASN A 270 -28.90 -11.93 -4.43
C ASN A 270 -29.56 -13.20 -3.83
N SER A 271 -29.17 -14.38 -4.32
CA SER A 271 -29.62 -15.67 -3.77
C SER A 271 -29.22 -15.81 -2.29
N ASN A 272 -27.95 -15.55 -1.97
CA ASN A 272 -27.42 -15.64 -0.61
C ASN A 272 -28.04 -14.58 0.33
N GLN A 273 -28.25 -13.35 -0.13
CA GLN A 273 -28.94 -12.30 0.63
C GLN A 273 -30.38 -12.70 0.98
N ASN A 274 -31.12 -13.26 0.02
CA ASN A 274 -32.46 -13.78 0.27
C ASN A 274 -32.43 -14.87 1.35
N PHE A 275 -31.48 -15.81 1.26
CA PHE A 275 -31.33 -16.88 2.25
C PHE A 275 -31.00 -16.38 3.66
N ILE A 276 -30.08 -15.42 3.79
CA ILE A 276 -29.75 -14.75 5.06
C ILE A 276 -30.99 -14.08 5.64
N SER A 277 -31.71 -13.31 4.83
CA SER A 277 -32.91 -12.58 5.29
C SER A 277 -34.01 -13.52 5.78
N ILE A 278 -34.17 -14.70 5.15
CA ILE A 278 -35.12 -15.74 5.58
C ILE A 278 -34.68 -16.35 6.91
N LYS A 279 -33.39 -16.68 7.08
CA LYS A 279 -32.86 -17.21 8.35
C LYS A 279 -32.97 -16.20 9.50
N GLU A 280 -32.69 -14.92 9.26
CA GLU A 280 -32.86 -13.88 10.28
C GLU A 280 -34.32 -13.67 10.67
N ARG A 281 -35.25 -13.77 9.72
CA ARG A 281 -36.70 -13.72 9.98
C ARG A 281 -37.17 -14.95 10.75
N ALA A 282 -36.73 -16.15 10.38
CA ALA A 282 -37.05 -17.38 11.10
C ALA A 282 -36.51 -17.36 12.54
N ALA A 283 -35.25 -16.95 12.73
CA ALA A 283 -34.65 -16.81 14.06
C ALA A 283 -35.31 -15.73 14.93
N LYS A 284 -36.02 -14.76 14.33
CA LYS A 284 -36.86 -13.81 15.08
C LYS A 284 -38.22 -14.39 15.47
N ILE A 285 -38.76 -15.32 14.68
CA ILE A 285 -40.04 -15.99 14.95
C ILE A 285 -39.86 -17.08 16.01
N ASP A 286 -38.74 -17.81 16.01
CA ASP A 286 -38.39 -18.82 17.02
C ASP A 286 -38.17 -18.26 18.45
N TYR A 287 -38.23 -16.93 18.64
CA TYR A 287 -38.20 -16.26 19.95
C TYR A 287 -39.60 -15.80 20.43
N VAL A 288 -40.67 -16.07 19.67
CA VAL A 288 -42.03 -15.58 19.95
C VAL A 288 -43.01 -16.71 20.34
N GLU A 289 -42.64 -17.98 20.23
CA GLU A 289 -43.43 -19.08 20.79
C GLU A 289 -42.60 -19.92 21.78
N PHE A 290 -42.98 -19.78 23.06
CA PHE A 290 -42.61 -20.53 24.28
C PHE A 290 -41.22 -20.33 24.91
#